data_AF-A0A7Y8CAS3-F1
#
_entry.id   AF-A0A7Y8CAS3-F1
#
_cell.length_a   1.000
_cell.length_b   1.000
_cell.length_c   1.000
_cell.angle_alpha   90.00
_cell.angle_beta   90.00
_cell.angle_gamma   90.00
#
_symmetry.space_group_name_H-M   'P 1'
#
loop_
_entity.id
_entity.type
_entity.pdbx_description
1 polymer ?
#
loop_
_entity_poly.entity_id
_entity_poly.type
_entity_poly.pdbx_seq_one_letter_code
_entity_poly.pdbx_strand_id
1 'polypeptide(L)'
;MSKSSPVAVQPDPDTGQAVSSDAIEAASSIGPPRGFRDKLYTSRTLVMPDDRTLSVAQGRVYAVDDDQYAFLKAHPDIEPLE
;
A
#
# COMPACT_ATOMS: atom_id res chain seq x y z
N MET A 1 -31.74 30.89 -40.81
CA MET A 1 -32.19 29.99 -39.73
C MET A 1 -30.99 29.17 -39.29
N SER A 2 -30.71 29.17 -37.98
CA SER A 2 -29.98 28.20 -37.12
C SER A 2 -29.32 26.98 -37.80
N LYS A 3 -28.17 26.44 -37.41
CA LYS A 3 -27.20 26.56 -36.30
C LYS A 3 -26.14 25.49 -36.65
N SER A 4 -24.84 25.73 -36.53
CA SER A 4 -23.89 24.66 -36.14
C SER A 4 -22.48 25.21 -35.96
N SER A 5 -22.12 25.46 -34.71
CA SER A 5 -20.79 25.13 -34.22
C SER A 5 -20.99 23.95 -33.26
N PRO A 6 -20.03 23.01 -33.22
CA PRO A 6 -19.41 22.81 -31.92
C PRO A 6 -17.89 22.90 -31.98
N VAL A 7 -17.39 23.65 -31.00
CA VAL A 7 -16.04 23.60 -30.45
C VAL A 7 -15.64 22.13 -30.24
N ALA A 8 -14.57 21.69 -30.89
CA ALA A 8 -13.83 20.52 -30.43
C ALA A 8 -12.88 21.02 -29.34
N VAL A 9 -13.27 20.72 -28.11
CA VAL A 9 -12.47 20.89 -26.89
C VAL A 9 -11.13 20.16 -27.07
N GLN A 10 -10.07 20.84 -26.63
CA GLN A 10 -8.68 20.37 -26.65
C GLN A 10 -8.52 19.05 -25.89
N PRO A 11 -7.53 18.20 -26.25
CA PRO A 11 -7.23 16.99 -25.49
C PRO A 11 -6.73 17.38 -24.10
N ASP A 12 -7.32 16.78 -23.06
CA ASP A 12 -6.86 16.89 -21.68
C ASP A 12 -5.37 16.52 -21.58
N PRO A 13 -4.47 17.41 -21.15
CA PRO A 13 -3.13 17.01 -20.77
C PRO A 13 -3.23 16.28 -19.42
N ASP A 14 -2.96 14.97 -19.48
CA ASP A 14 -2.20 14.21 -18.50
C ASP A 14 -2.13 14.89 -17.13
N THR A 15 -3.12 14.64 -16.28
CA THR A 15 -2.95 14.86 -14.85
C THR A 15 -2.04 13.74 -14.36
N GLY A 16 -0.74 13.90 -14.64
CA GLY A 16 0.36 13.24 -13.97
C GLY A 16 0.35 13.64 -12.51
N GLN A 17 -0.60 13.10 -11.76
CA GLN A 17 -0.63 13.14 -10.31
C GLN A 17 0.43 12.15 -9.83
N ALA A 18 1.70 12.53 -9.99
CA ALA A 18 2.77 12.02 -9.16
C ALA A 18 2.47 12.49 -7.73
N VAL A 19 1.65 11.71 -7.01
CA VAL A 19 1.61 11.81 -5.56
C VAL A 19 2.95 11.27 -5.07
N SER A 20 3.90 12.19 -4.95
CA SER A 20 5.12 12.01 -4.18
C SER A 20 4.73 11.36 -2.86
N SER A 21 5.17 10.11 -2.70
CA SER A 21 5.12 9.39 -1.43
C SER A 21 6.17 10.00 -0.51
N ASP A 22 5.91 11.22 -0.05
CA ASP A 22 6.69 11.87 0.99
C ASP A 22 5.74 12.29 2.10
N ALA A 23 5.36 11.29 2.89
CA ALA A 23 4.82 11.48 4.22
C ALA A 23 5.59 10.52 5.14
N ILE A 24 6.89 10.77 5.29
CA ILE A 24 7.69 10.20 6.38
C ILE A 24 8.06 11.30 7.37
N GLU A 25 7.05 11.91 7.99
CA GLU A 25 7.27 12.69 9.21
C GLU A 25 6.21 12.34 10.26
N ALA A 26 6.37 11.18 10.88
CA ALA A 26 5.79 10.85 12.18
C ALA A 26 6.57 9.72 12.87
N ALA A 27 7.90 9.79 12.86
CA ALA A 27 8.74 8.90 13.66
C ALA A 27 8.75 9.40 15.12
N SER A 28 7.67 9.18 15.86
CA SER A 28 7.67 9.24 17.34
C SER A 28 6.43 8.58 17.93
N SER A 29 6.40 7.26 17.87
CA SER A 29 5.81 6.42 18.92
C SER A 29 6.49 5.07 18.83
N ILE A 30 7.35 4.78 19.81
CA ILE A 30 8.15 3.55 19.91
C ILE A 30 7.21 2.41 20.34
N GLY A 31 6.30 2.02 19.45
CA GLY A 31 5.68 0.71 19.49
C GLY A 31 6.65 -0.33 18.94
N PRO A 32 6.36 -1.64 19.11
CA PRO A 32 7.10 -2.68 18.42
C PRO A 32 7.15 -2.39 16.92
N PRO A 33 8.23 -2.75 16.20
CA PRO A 33 8.29 -2.58 14.76
C PRO A 33 7.08 -3.27 14.14
N ARG A 34 6.24 -2.47 13.47
CA ARG A 34 5.05 -2.96 12.75
C ARG A 34 5.39 -3.38 11.32
N GLY A 35 6.67 -3.39 10.96
CA GLY A 35 7.17 -3.88 9.68
C GLY A 35 7.65 -5.31 9.79
N PHE A 36 7.42 -6.09 8.74
CA PHE A 36 7.84 -7.47 8.64
C PHE A 36 8.48 -7.75 7.28
N ARG A 37 9.38 -8.74 7.25
CA ARG A 37 10.03 -9.28 6.05
C ARG A 37 9.40 -10.61 5.67
N ASP A 38 9.21 -10.77 4.38
CA ASP A 38 8.88 -12.04 3.76
C ASP A 38 10.14 -12.81 3.39
N LYS A 39 10.23 -14.06 3.85
CA LYS A 39 11.39 -14.93 3.57
C LYS A 39 11.34 -15.61 2.20
N LEU A 40 10.16 -15.82 1.65
CA LEU A 40 9.96 -16.65 0.46
C LEU A 40 9.74 -15.82 -0.81
N TYR A 41 9.03 -14.70 -0.69
CA TYR A 41 8.59 -13.91 -1.85
C TYR A 41 8.93 -12.44 -1.70
N THR A 42 9.31 -11.79 -2.80
CA THR A 42 9.46 -10.34 -2.85
C THR A 42 8.14 -9.61 -3.10
N SER A 43 7.13 -10.32 -3.63
CA SER A 43 5.77 -9.81 -3.81
C SER A 43 4.74 -10.93 -3.66
N ARG A 44 3.70 -10.72 -2.85
CA ARG A 44 2.50 -11.59 -2.77
C ARG A 44 1.35 -10.88 -2.06
N THR A 45 0.16 -11.45 -2.19
CA THR A 45 -1.01 -11.06 -1.38
C THR A 45 -1.23 -12.13 -0.32
N LEU A 46 -1.21 -11.75 0.96
CA LEU A 46 -1.65 -12.59 2.06
C LEU A 46 -3.14 -12.37 2.28
N VAL A 47 -3.89 -13.45 2.46
CA VAL A 47 -5.32 -13.39 2.79
C VAL A 47 -5.47 -13.76 4.26
N MET A 48 -6.06 -12.85 5.02
CA MET A 48 -6.37 -13.05 6.44
C MET A 48 -7.64 -13.89 6.61
N PRO A 49 -7.89 -14.48 7.79
CA PRO A 49 -9.09 -15.29 8.05
C PRO A 49 -10.42 -14.54 7.91
N ASP A 50 -10.39 -13.21 7.96
CA ASP A 50 -11.54 -12.31 7.81
C ASP A 50 -11.67 -11.74 6.39
N ASP A 51 -11.07 -12.42 5.40
CA ASP A 51 -11.03 -12.04 3.98
C ASP A 51 -10.31 -10.71 3.66
N ARG A 52 -9.74 -10.03 4.66
CA ARG A 52 -8.84 -8.89 4.40
C ARG A 52 -7.55 -9.35 3.74
N THR A 53 -6.94 -8.47 2.97
CA THR A 53 -5.70 -8.77 2.26
C THR A 53 -4.56 -7.85 2.68
N LEU A 54 -3.36 -8.41 2.77
CA LEU A 54 -2.13 -7.68 3.01
C LEU A 54 -1.18 -7.85 1.84
N SER A 55 -0.76 -6.72 1.26
CA SER A 55 0.19 -6.70 0.16
C SER A 55 1.62 -6.74 0.68
N VAL A 56 2.37 -7.76 0.30
CA VAL A 56 3.82 -7.80 0.41
C VAL A 56 4.40 -7.17 -0.84
N ALA A 57 5.25 -6.15 -0.68
CA ALA A 57 5.97 -5.50 -1.76
C ALA A 57 7.43 -5.30 -1.37
N GLN A 58 8.35 -5.57 -2.30
CA GLN A 58 9.80 -5.53 -2.04
C GLN A 58 10.22 -6.41 -0.84
N GLY A 59 9.51 -7.53 -0.63
CA GLY A 59 9.72 -8.46 0.47
C GLY A 59 9.31 -7.89 1.84
N ARG A 60 8.50 -6.84 1.87
CA ARG A 60 8.07 -6.16 3.10
C ARG A 60 6.55 -6.01 3.16
N VAL A 61 6.03 -6.02 4.38
CA VAL A 61 4.63 -5.75 4.70
C VAL A 61 4.56 -5.04 6.05
N TYR A 62 3.60 -4.15 6.23
CA TYR A 62 3.44 -3.37 7.46
C TYR A 62 2.03 -3.57 8.01
N ALA A 63 1.94 -3.87 9.30
CA ALA A 63 0.68 -3.97 10.02
C ALA A 63 0.20 -2.56 10.40
N VAL A 64 -1.02 -2.19 10.00
CA VAL A 64 -1.64 -0.92 10.42
C VAL A 64 -2.49 -1.05 11.68
N ASP A 65 -2.89 -2.27 12.04
CA ASP A 65 -3.70 -2.59 13.21
C ASP A 65 -3.16 -3.84 13.93
N ASP A 66 -3.71 -4.13 15.12
CA ASP A 66 -3.22 -5.21 15.97
C ASP A 66 -3.60 -6.61 15.45
N ASP A 67 -4.71 -6.75 14.71
CA ASP A 67 -5.09 -8.01 14.07
C ASP A 67 -4.08 -8.38 12.96
N GLN A 68 -3.69 -7.40 12.14
CA GLN A 68 -2.65 -7.59 11.13
C GLN A 68 -1.30 -7.93 11.77
N TYR A 69 -0.96 -7.27 12.88
CA TYR A 69 0.28 -7.55 13.59
C TYR A 69 0.29 -8.99 14.14
N ALA A 70 -0.80 -9.41 14.78
CA ALA A 70 -0.93 -10.78 15.30
C ALA A 70 -0.88 -11.82 14.17
N PHE A 71 -1.54 -11.56 13.06
CA PHE A 71 -1.52 -12.42 11.87
C PHE A 71 -0.11 -12.58 11.29
N LEU A 72 0.59 -11.46 11.04
CA LEU A 72 1.95 -11.48 10.48
C LEU A 72 2.95 -12.13 11.44
N LYS A 73 2.83 -11.89 12.75
CA LYS A 73 3.69 -12.50 13.76
C LYS A 73 3.51 -14.01 13.88
N ALA A 74 2.31 -14.53 13.60
CA ALA A 74 2.01 -15.96 13.62
C ALA A 74 2.40 -16.68 12.32
N HIS A 75 2.70 -15.95 11.25
CA HIS A 75 2.96 -16.53 9.94
C HIS A 75 4.39 -17.10 9.85
N PRO A 76 4.58 -18.39 9.51
CA PRO A 76 5.89 -19.07 9.60
C PRO A 76 6.98 -18.47 8.68
N ASP A 77 6.56 -17.93 7.54
CA ASP A 77 7.45 -17.32 6.54
C ASP A 77 7.66 -15.81 6.70
N ILE A 78 7.07 -15.19 7.72
CA ILE A 78 7.15 -13.75 7.95
C ILE A 78 7.93 -13.49 9.25
N GLU A 79 8.86 -12.54 9.22
CA GLU A 79 9.70 -12.19 10.37
C GLU A 79 9.63 -10.68 10.66
N PRO A 80 9.63 -10.24 11.93
CA PRO A 80 9.69 -8.82 12.26
C PRO A 80 10.96 -8.16 11.70
N LEU A 81 10.85 -6.91 11.25
CA LEU A 81 12.00 -6.07 10.92
C LEU A 81 12.54 -5.47 12.23
N GLU A 82 13.80 -5.73 12.58
CA GLU A 82 14.50 -5.03 13.68
C GLU A 82 15.03 -3.65 13.26
#